data_AF-A0AAJ1X7F2-F1
#
_entry.id   AF-A0AAJ1X7F2-F1
#
_cell.length_a   1.000
_cell.length_b   1.000
_cell.length_c   1.000
_cell.angle_alpha   90.00
_cell.angle_beta   90.00
_cell.angle_gamma   90.00
#
_symmetry.space_group_name_H-M   'P 1'
#
loop_
_entity.id
_entity.type
_entity.pdbx_description
1 polymer ?
#
loop_
_entity_poly.entity_id
_entity_poly.type
_entity_poly.pdbx_seq_one_letter_code
_entity_poly.pdbx_strand_id
1 'polypeptide(L)'
;GQGGKVGAGRIDFSLAGALANRFGQLESESELHLRAAAIDNSGGSLRALGRSGSTRLVAGGLNNAYGVLESANQDLDLQLGSLANAGGRILHTGNGTFGLDSGQVI
;
A
#
# COMPACT_ATOMS: atom_id res chain seq x y z
N GLY A 1 16.15 2.86 -13.35
CA GLY A 1 16.19 4.30 -13.04
C GLY A 1 15.78 4.48 -11.60
N GLN A 2 16.36 5.43 -10.87
CA GLN A 2 15.90 5.76 -9.53
C GLN A 2 14.44 6.24 -9.65
N GLY A 3 13.48 5.56 -9.03
CA GLY A 3 12.07 5.95 -9.12
C GLY A 3 11.83 7.30 -8.43
N GLY A 4 10.72 7.96 -8.79
CA GLY A 4 10.33 9.23 -8.18
C GLY A 4 9.78 9.07 -6.76
N LYS A 5 9.78 10.16 -6.00
CA LYS A 5 9.10 10.27 -4.70
C LYS A 5 7.88 11.17 -4.82
N VAL A 6 6.74 10.71 -4.30
CA VAL A 6 5.53 11.51 -4.08
C VAL A 6 5.23 11.48 -2.58
N GLY A 7 5.13 12.66 -1.97
CA GLY A 7 4.81 12.83 -0.56
C GLY A 7 3.68 13.84 -0.37
N ALA A 8 2.78 13.58 0.57
CA ALA A 8 1.70 14.51 0.92
C ALA A 8 1.20 14.31 2.35
N GLY A 9 0.56 15.35 2.91
CA GLY A 9 -0.10 15.26 4.21
C GLY A 9 -1.10 14.10 4.27
N ARG A 10 -1.96 13.96 3.26
CA ARG A 10 -2.86 12.83 3.04
C ARG A 10 -2.78 12.41 1.57
N ILE A 11 -2.83 11.10 1.31
CA ILE A 11 -2.89 10.56 -0.05
C ILE A 11 -4.23 9.84 -0.22
N ASP A 12 -4.99 10.24 -1.23
CA ASP A 12 -6.28 9.65 -1.58
C ASP A 12 -6.38 9.57 -3.10
N PHE A 13 -5.86 8.48 -3.66
CA PHE A 13 -5.83 8.26 -5.10
C PHE A 13 -6.96 7.31 -5.50
N SER A 14 -7.82 7.78 -6.40
CA SER A 14 -8.83 6.95 -7.05
C SER A 14 -8.54 6.92 -8.56
N LEU A 15 -7.95 5.83 -9.00
CA LEU A 15 -7.45 5.63 -10.36
C LEU A 15 -8.31 4.59 -11.08
N ALA A 16 -8.69 4.88 -12.33
CA ALA A 16 -9.37 3.89 -13.18
C ALA A 16 -8.40 2.77 -13.65
N GLY A 17 -7.11 3.09 -13.78
CA GLY A 17 -6.07 2.18 -14.24
C GLY A 17 -5.17 1.67 -13.11
N ALA A 18 -3.98 1.20 -13.50
CA ALA A 18 -2.98 0.73 -12.55
C ALA A 18 -2.18 1.88 -11.92
N LEU A 19 -1.85 1.74 -10.64
CA LEU A 19 -0.81 2.53 -9.99
C LEU A 19 0.54 1.85 -10.18
N ALA A 20 1.50 2.53 -10.83
CA ALA A 20 2.86 2.04 -11.00
C ALA A 20 3.82 2.79 -10.07
N ASN A 21 4.25 2.15 -8.98
CA ASN A 21 5.20 2.65 -8.00
C ASN A 21 6.50 1.81 -8.00
N ARG A 22 6.96 1.36 -9.17
CA ARG A 22 8.17 0.54 -9.28
C ARG A 22 9.43 1.34 -8.96
N PHE A 23 10.23 0.86 -8.02
CA PHE A 23 11.45 1.54 -7.54
C PHE A 23 11.22 2.98 -7.03
N GLY A 24 9.96 3.37 -6.85
CA GLY A 24 9.54 4.70 -6.39
C GLY A 24 9.08 4.68 -4.94
N GLN A 25 8.69 5.85 -4.44
CA GLN A 25 8.17 6.01 -3.08
C GLN A 25 6.91 6.86 -3.07
N LEU A 26 5.85 6.34 -2.44
CA LEU A 26 4.63 7.06 -2.12
C LEU A 26 4.50 7.12 -0.60
N GLU A 27 4.51 8.32 -0.02
CA GLU A 27 4.56 8.51 1.43
C GLU A 27 3.50 9.51 1.89
N SER A 28 2.61 9.08 2.78
CA SER A 28 1.65 9.95 3.45
C SER A 28 2.07 10.24 4.90
N GLU A 29 1.88 11.48 5.34
CA GLU A 29 2.08 11.89 6.74
C GLU A 29 0.89 11.54 7.65
N SER A 30 -0.30 11.33 7.08
CA SER A 30 -1.52 10.92 7.78
C SER A 30 -2.07 9.63 7.18
N GLU A 31 -3.09 9.68 6.33
CA GLU A 31 -3.75 8.51 5.74
C GLU A 31 -3.27 8.21 4.31
N LEU A 32 -3.13 6.92 4.00
CA LEU A 32 -2.84 6.42 2.66
C LEU A 32 -4.02 5.61 2.13
N HIS A 33 -4.82 6.21 1.25
CA HIS A 33 -5.93 5.54 0.58
C HIS A 33 -5.65 5.41 -0.93
N LEU A 34 -5.62 4.17 -1.41
CA LEU A 34 -5.35 3.84 -2.80
C LEU A 34 -6.46 2.95 -3.36
N ARG A 35 -7.14 3.43 -4.40
CA ARG A 35 -8.06 2.66 -5.22
C ARG A 35 -7.56 2.63 -6.65
N ALA A 36 -7.35 1.43 -7.19
CA ALA A 36 -6.83 1.24 -8.55
C ALA A 36 -7.28 -0.10 -9.14
N ALA A 37 -7.19 -0.28 -10.45
CA ALA A 37 -7.42 -1.59 -11.05
C ALA A 37 -6.35 -2.61 -10.60
N ALA A 38 -5.10 -2.16 -10.49
CA ALA A 38 -3.98 -2.92 -9.96
C ALA A 38 -2.96 -1.97 -9.33
N ILE A 39 -2.15 -2.47 -8.41
CA ILE A 39 -1.05 -1.73 -7.77
C ILE A 39 0.25 -2.50 -7.98
N ASP A 40 1.20 -1.90 -8.68
CA ASP A 40 2.56 -2.43 -8.87
C ASP A 40 3.53 -1.63 -8.00
N ASN A 41 3.83 -2.19 -6.83
CA ASN A 41 4.82 -1.69 -5.88
C ASN A 41 6.12 -2.52 -5.92
N SER A 42 6.42 -3.19 -7.04
CA SER A 42 7.62 -4.03 -7.11
C SER A 42 8.91 -3.21 -6.98
N GLY A 43 9.77 -3.59 -6.03
CA GLY A 43 10.96 -2.82 -5.66
C GLY A 43 10.69 -1.41 -5.11
N GLY A 44 9.41 -1.05 -4.91
CA GLY A 44 8.96 0.28 -4.48
C GLY A 44 8.62 0.35 -3.00
N SER A 45 8.16 1.53 -2.57
CA SER A 45 7.73 1.78 -1.20
C SER A 45 6.39 2.53 -1.14
N LEU A 46 5.43 1.98 -0.39
CA LEU A 46 4.21 2.63 0.04
C LEU A 46 4.28 2.83 1.56
N ARG A 47 4.16 4.07 2.03
CA ARG A 47 4.34 4.40 3.46
C ARG A 47 3.23 5.31 3.97
N ALA A 48 2.69 5.00 5.15
CA ALA A 48 1.84 5.91 5.92
C ALA A 48 2.45 6.12 7.30
N LEU A 49 2.80 7.37 7.63
CA LEU A 49 3.55 7.72 8.84
C LEU A 49 2.66 8.13 10.03
N GLY A 50 1.40 8.50 9.77
CA GLY A 50 0.45 8.92 10.80
C GLY A 50 0.09 7.77 11.74
N ARG A 51 -0.07 8.03 13.03
CA ARG A 51 -0.41 6.99 14.05
C ARG A 51 -1.90 6.77 14.28
N SER A 52 -2.74 7.54 13.58
CA SER A 52 -4.20 7.47 13.59
C SER A 52 -4.71 7.24 12.16
N GLY A 53 -6.03 7.08 12.01
CA GLY A 53 -6.65 6.87 10.71
C GLY A 53 -6.32 5.49 10.12
N SER A 54 -6.43 5.36 8.80
CA SER A 54 -6.22 4.09 8.12
C SER A 54 -5.33 4.20 6.89
N THR A 55 -4.60 3.12 6.62
CA THR A 55 -4.12 2.81 5.28
C THR A 55 -5.10 1.84 4.64
N ARG A 56 -5.61 2.15 3.45
CA ARG A 56 -6.56 1.29 2.73
C ARG A 56 -6.11 1.12 1.28
N LEU A 57 -5.92 -0.12 0.85
CA LEU A 57 -5.64 -0.47 -0.54
C LEU A 57 -6.80 -1.30 -1.10
N VAL A 58 -7.47 -0.76 -2.12
CA VAL A 58 -8.56 -1.43 -2.84
C VAL A 58 -8.11 -1.65 -4.29
N ALA A 59 -7.87 -2.90 -4.68
CA ALA A 59 -7.42 -3.21 -6.05
C ALA A 59 -7.75 -4.62 -6.50
N GLY A 60 -7.73 -4.86 -7.81
CA GLY A 60 -7.80 -6.23 -8.35
C GLY A 60 -6.56 -7.07 -7.97
N GLY A 61 -5.41 -6.43 -7.78
CA GLY A 61 -4.22 -7.08 -7.26
C GLY A 61 -3.15 -6.11 -6.79
N LEU A 62 -2.35 -6.55 -5.82
CA LEU A 62 -1.12 -5.89 -5.37
C LEU A 62 0.09 -6.76 -5.69
N ASN A 63 1.01 -6.24 -6.50
CA ASN A 63 2.36 -6.77 -6.61
C ASN A 63 3.29 -5.96 -5.70
N ASN A 64 3.69 -6.55 -4.59
CA ASN A 64 4.66 -6.03 -3.63
C ASN A 64 5.98 -6.82 -3.66
N ALA A 65 6.31 -7.49 -4.77
CA ALA A 65 7.55 -8.28 -4.86
C ALA A 65 8.79 -7.40 -4.70
N TYR A 66 9.69 -7.78 -3.79
CA TYR A 66 10.86 -6.98 -3.38
C TYR A 66 10.52 -5.54 -2.94
N GLY A 67 9.24 -5.25 -2.69
CA GLY A 67 8.73 -3.95 -2.29
C GLY A 67 8.47 -3.87 -0.79
N VAL A 68 8.11 -2.67 -0.34
CA VAL A 68 7.73 -2.40 1.05
C VAL A 68 6.38 -1.71 1.08
N LEU A 69 5.45 -2.25 1.85
CA LEU A 69 4.26 -1.57 2.34
C LEU A 69 4.40 -1.41 3.86
N GLU A 70 4.49 -0.17 4.34
CA GLU A 70 4.62 0.15 5.76
C GLU A 70 3.50 1.10 6.18
N SER A 71 2.69 0.69 7.16
CA SER A 71 1.67 1.54 7.76
C SER A 71 1.91 1.69 9.25
N ALA A 72 2.02 2.94 9.71
CA ALA A 72 1.91 3.31 11.11
C ALA A 72 0.48 3.71 11.50
N ASN A 73 -0.45 3.79 10.53
CA ASN A 73 -1.85 4.14 10.81
C ASN A 73 -2.48 3.15 11.78
N GLN A 74 -3.55 3.58 12.47
CA GLN A 74 -4.24 2.73 13.43
C GLN A 74 -4.68 1.41 12.77
N ASP A 75 -5.24 1.49 11.56
CA ASP A 75 -5.66 0.32 10.80
C ASP A 75 -4.95 0.22 9.44
N LEU A 76 -4.71 -1.00 8.99
CA LEU A 76 -4.33 -1.34 7.62
C LEU A 76 -5.37 -2.30 7.05
N ASP A 77 -6.03 -1.90 5.97
CA ASP A 77 -7.08 -2.66 5.31
C ASP A 77 -6.68 -2.96 3.86
N LEU A 78 -6.46 -4.24 3.56
CA LEU A 78 -6.08 -4.74 2.24
C LEU A 78 -7.27 -5.46 1.60
N GLN A 79 -7.97 -4.76 0.72
CA GLN A 79 -9.09 -5.29 -0.05
C GLN A 79 -8.63 -5.60 -1.47
N LEU A 80 -7.98 -6.76 -1.65
CA LEU A 80 -7.34 -7.11 -2.91
C LEU A 80 -7.89 -8.40 -3.50
N GLY A 81 -8.04 -8.45 -4.82
CA GLY A 81 -8.34 -9.72 -5.52
C GLY A 81 -7.17 -10.71 -5.52
N SER A 82 -5.93 -10.22 -5.39
CA SER A 82 -4.72 -11.05 -5.29
C SER A 82 -3.59 -10.28 -4.59
N LEU A 83 -2.67 -11.02 -3.97
CA LEU A 83 -1.49 -10.46 -3.30
C LEU A 83 -0.24 -11.24 -3.65
N ALA A 84 0.70 -10.61 -4.36
CA ALA A 84 2.05 -11.13 -4.57
C ALA A 84 3.04 -10.37 -3.69
N ASN A 85 3.66 -11.06 -2.74
CA ASN A 85 4.60 -10.46 -1.78
C ASN A 85 5.96 -11.21 -1.74
N ALA A 86 6.34 -11.89 -2.82
CA ALA A 86 7.58 -12.65 -2.88
C ALA A 86 8.81 -11.75 -2.65
N GLY A 87 9.60 -12.03 -1.62
CA GLY A 87 10.75 -11.22 -1.23
C GLY A 87 10.39 -9.79 -0.77
N GLY A 88 9.11 -9.48 -0.63
CA GLY A 88 8.59 -8.19 -0.17
C GLY A 88 8.24 -8.18 1.31
N ARG A 89 7.95 -7.00 1.83
CA ARG A 89 7.52 -6.81 3.22
C ARG A 89 6.23 -6.00 3.29
N ILE A 90 5.31 -6.47 4.13
CA ILE A 90 4.15 -5.72 4.58
C ILE A 90 4.29 -5.60 6.10
N LEU A 91 4.29 -4.37 6.61
CA LEU A 91 4.48 -4.07 8.02
C LEU A 91 3.38 -3.12 8.50
N HIS A 92 2.66 -3.54 9.53
CA HIS A 92 1.72 -2.71 10.27
C HIS A 92 2.27 -2.46 11.67
N THR A 93 2.64 -1.23 11.96
CA THR A 93 3.11 -0.80 13.30
C THR A 93 2.03 -0.08 14.09
N GLY A 94 0.82 0.07 13.53
CA GLY A 94 -0.36 0.54 14.23
C GLY A 94 -0.88 -0.46 15.26
N ASN A 95 -1.72 0.03 16.16
CA ASN A 95 -2.27 -0.76 17.27
C ASN A 95 -3.71 -1.24 17.02
N GLY A 96 -4.24 -1.05 15.81
CA GLY A 96 -5.57 -1.51 15.40
C GLY A 96 -5.50 -2.74 14.51
N THR A 97 -6.38 -2.77 13.52
CA THR A 97 -6.62 -3.97 12.72
C THR A 97 -5.66 -4.07 11.55
N PHE A 98 -5.02 -5.23 11.40
CA PHE A 98 -4.47 -5.67 10.12
C PHE A 98 -5.53 -6.51 9.39
N GLY A 99 -6.26 -5.88 8.49
CA GLY A 99 -7.30 -6.49 7.67
C GLY A 99 -6.73 -7.06 6.38
N LEU A 100 -6.99 -8.34 6.14
CA LEU A 100 -6.67 -9.05 4.91
C LEU A 100 -7.87 -9.96 4.60
N ASP A 101 -8.36 -9.97 3.36
CA ASP A 101 -9.46 -10.84 2.94
C ASP A 101 -8.98 -12.30 2.85
N SER A 102 -9.86 -13.23 3.26
CA SER A 102 -9.71 -14.67 3.10
C SER A 102 -9.25 -15.13 1.71
N GLY A 103 -9.66 -14.42 0.64
CA GLY A 103 -9.22 -14.70 -0.72
C GLY A 103 -7.70 -14.57 -0.95
N GLN A 104 -6.99 -13.95 0.00
CA GLN A 104 -5.55 -13.68 -0.07
C GLN A 104 -4.71 -14.60 0.83
N VAL A 105 -5.34 -15.50 1.61
CA VAL A 105 -4.67 -16.36 2.62
C VAL A 105 -4.64 -17.83 2.17
N ILE A 106 -4.61 -18.08 0.86
CA ILE A 106 -4.68 -19.43 0.28
C ILE A 106 -3.27 -19.96 -0.03
#